data_AF-A0A1I7U2L8-F1
#
_entry.id   AF-A0A1I7U2L8-F1
#
_cell.length_a   1.000
_cell.length_b   1.000
_cell.length_c   1.000
_cell.angle_alpha   90.00
_cell.angle_beta   90.00
_cell.angle_gamma   90.00
#
_symmetry.space_group_name_H-M   'P 1'
#
loop_
_entity.id
_entity.type
_entity.pdbx_description
1 polymer ?
#
loop_
_entity_poly.entity_id
_entity_poly.type
_entity_poly.pdbx_seq_one_letter_code
_entity_poly.pdbx_strand_id
1 'polypeptide(L)'
;MLWRKDNNEIGAIIDFQMIFIGSAAFDIIRILTLGLPREIRKQKTEEYLEYYHKTLSDFFQGSAPFSLDQLHNQYSLIYPFASNFTLFGISLYIKMYSDGTLGKKESKEENRKELVDRARGIVEDIEASKDH
;
A
#
# COMPACT_ATOMS: atom_id res chain seq x y z
N MET A 1 -1.48 -3.05 11.76
CA MET A 1 -2.92 -3.35 11.95
C MET A 1 -3.04 -4.65 12.71
N LEU A 2 -3.90 -4.71 13.72
CA LEU A 2 -4.25 -5.94 14.43
C LEU A 2 -5.60 -6.43 13.95
N TRP A 3 -5.66 -7.70 13.54
CA TRP A 3 -6.88 -8.37 13.11
C TRP A 3 -7.53 -9.11 14.28
N ARG A 4 -8.86 -9.08 14.34
CA ARG A 4 -9.62 -9.94 15.24
C ARG A 4 -9.49 -11.39 14.75
N LYS A 5 -9.32 -12.32 15.69
CA LYS A 5 -9.08 -13.74 15.36
C LYS A 5 -10.28 -14.42 14.70
N ASP A 6 -11.49 -13.91 14.94
CA ASP A 6 -12.72 -14.68 14.72
C ASP A 6 -13.51 -14.26 13.47
N ASN A 7 -13.28 -13.05 12.93
CA ASN A 7 -14.14 -12.48 11.90
C ASN A 7 -13.44 -11.61 10.83
N ASN A 8 -12.11 -11.67 10.71
CA ASN A 8 -11.33 -10.88 9.73
C ASN A 8 -11.57 -9.36 9.81
N GLU A 9 -12.10 -8.85 10.92
CA GLU A 9 -12.26 -7.41 11.13
C GLU A 9 -10.99 -6.81 11.73
N ILE A 10 -10.76 -5.53 11.45
CA ILE A 10 -9.70 -4.76 12.09
C ILE A 10 -10.10 -4.55 13.56
N GLY A 11 -9.27 -5.07 14.47
CA GLY A 11 -9.43 -4.85 15.91
C GLY A 11 -8.81 -3.54 16.37
N ALA A 12 -7.65 -3.19 15.82
CA ALA A 12 -6.97 -1.93 16.11
C ALA A 12 -6.01 -1.50 14.98
N ILE A 13 -5.87 -0.19 14.80
CA ILE A 13 -4.76 0.43 14.07
C ILE A 13 -3.77 0.92 15.12
N ILE A 14 -2.52 0.47 15.01
CA ILE A 14 -1.44 0.74 15.97
C ILE A 14 -0.20 1.20 15.19
N ASP A 15 0.89 1.50 15.91
CA ASP A 15 2.19 1.89 15.34
C ASP A 15 2.12 3.19 14.53
N PHE A 16 1.67 4.27 15.19
CA PHE A 16 1.48 5.60 14.60
C PHE A 16 2.78 6.41 14.41
N GLN A 17 3.97 5.84 14.62
CA GLN A 17 5.25 6.57 14.52
C GLN A 17 5.54 7.17 13.12
N MET A 18 4.78 6.79 12.10
CA MET A 18 4.89 7.29 10.72
C MET A 18 3.73 8.20 10.29
N ILE A 19 2.85 8.60 11.21
CA ILE A 19 1.72 9.49 10.90
C ILE A 19 2.20 10.92 10.64
N PHE A 20 1.57 11.58 9.67
CA PHE A 20 1.79 13.00 9.39
C PHE A 20 0.56 13.58 8.69
N ILE A 21 0.47 14.91 8.62
CA ILE A 21 -0.59 15.61 7.88
C ILE A 21 -0.14 15.75 6.42
N GLY A 22 -0.90 15.16 5.49
CA GLY A 22 -0.58 15.17 4.07
C GLY A 22 -1.70 14.62 3.20
N SER A 23 -1.37 14.35 1.94
CA SER A 23 -2.31 13.74 0.99
C SER A 23 -2.68 12.32 1.41
N ALA A 24 -3.98 11.97 1.33
CA ALA A 24 -4.47 10.62 1.57
C ALA A 24 -3.83 9.57 0.64
N ALA A 25 -3.32 10.00 -0.52
CA ALA A 25 -2.62 9.12 -1.45
C ALA A 25 -1.43 8.39 -0.79
N PHE A 26 -0.73 9.01 0.16
CA PHE A 26 0.39 8.37 0.87
C PHE A 26 -0.02 7.07 1.56
N ASP A 27 -1.15 7.07 2.25
CA ASP A 27 -1.65 5.91 2.98
C ASP A 27 -2.15 4.84 2.01
N ILE A 28 -2.87 5.24 0.96
CA ILE A 28 -3.35 4.32 -0.08
C ILE A 28 -2.17 3.62 -0.76
N ILE A 29 -1.17 4.38 -1.20
CA ILE A 29 0.04 3.83 -1.85
C ILE A 29 0.69 2.81 -0.93
N ARG A 30 0.93 3.15 0.35
CA ARG A 30 1.55 2.24 1.33
C ARG A 30 0.74 0.96 1.54
N ILE A 31 -0.58 1.06 1.66
CA ILE A 31 -1.46 -0.10 1.83
C ILE A 31 -1.40 -1.00 0.59
N LEU A 32 -1.50 -0.42 -0.61
CA LEU A 32 -1.52 -1.21 -1.84
C LEU A 32 -0.16 -1.86 -2.11
N THR A 33 0.95 -1.14 -1.94
CA THR A 33 2.30 -1.64 -2.23
C THR A 33 2.81 -2.65 -1.20
N LEU A 34 2.43 -2.53 0.08
CA LEU A 34 2.79 -3.48 1.14
C LEU A 34 1.74 -4.58 1.37
N GLY A 35 0.50 -4.39 0.93
CA GLY A 35 -0.60 -5.29 1.23
C GLY A 35 -0.94 -6.26 0.09
N LEU A 36 -0.69 -5.88 -1.16
CA LEU A 36 -1.15 -6.63 -2.31
C LEU A 36 0.00 -7.23 -3.13
N PRO A 37 -0.19 -8.45 -3.69
CA PRO A 37 0.65 -8.92 -4.77
C PRO A 37 0.62 -7.94 -5.95
N ARG A 38 1.75 -7.85 -6.66
CA ARG A 38 1.95 -6.95 -7.80
C ARG A 38 0.78 -6.95 -8.79
N GLU A 39 0.37 -8.12 -9.26
CA GLU A 39 -0.66 -8.24 -10.29
C GLU A 39 -2.04 -7.78 -9.79
N ILE A 40 -2.38 -8.10 -8.54
CA ILE A 40 -3.62 -7.63 -7.93
C ILE A 40 -3.59 -6.11 -7.76
N ARG A 41 -2.47 -5.55 -7.32
CA ARG A 41 -2.30 -4.10 -7.21
C ARG A 41 -2.54 -3.42 -8.56
N LYS A 42 -1.93 -3.91 -9.64
CA LYS A 42 -2.13 -3.36 -11.00
C LYS A 42 -3.59 -3.41 -11.44
N GLN A 43 -4.29 -4.50 -11.17
CA GLN A 43 -5.68 -4.69 -11.59
C GLN A 43 -6.68 -3.90 -10.75
N LYS A 44 -6.39 -3.68 -9.46
CA LYS A 44 -7.36 -3.18 -8.48
C LYS A 44 -7.11 -1.75 -8.00
N THR A 45 -5.99 -1.12 -8.38
CA THR A 45 -5.66 0.24 -7.90
C THR A 45 -6.80 1.22 -8.20
N GLU A 46 -7.32 1.25 -9.42
CA GLU A 46 -8.43 2.13 -9.81
C GLU A 46 -9.68 1.89 -8.94
N GLU A 47 -10.11 0.63 -8.83
CA GLU A 47 -11.26 0.24 -8.00
C GLU A 47 -11.09 0.67 -6.53
N TYR A 48 -9.88 0.60 -5.99
CA TYR A 48 -9.61 1.05 -4.62
C TYR A 48 -9.59 2.58 -4.47
N LEU A 49 -9.16 3.34 -5.48
CA LEU A 49 -9.21 4.79 -5.48
C LEU A 49 -10.68 5.27 -5.53
N GLU A 50 -11.48 4.69 -6.41
CA GLU A 50 -12.92 4.93 -6.49
C GLU A 50 -13.62 4.57 -5.17
N TYR A 51 -13.32 3.39 -4.62
CA TYR A 51 -13.91 2.94 -3.36
C TYR A 51 -13.55 3.86 -2.19
N TYR A 52 -12.29 4.29 -2.10
CA TYR A 52 -11.85 5.22 -1.07
C TYR A 52 -12.55 6.57 -1.19
N HIS A 53 -12.58 7.15 -2.40
CA HIS A 53 -13.23 8.44 -2.65
C HIS A 53 -14.73 8.39 -2.37
N LYS A 54 -15.41 7.32 -2.78
CA LYS A 54 -16.83 7.08 -2.47
C LYS A 54 -17.06 6.99 -0.96
N THR A 55 -16.27 6.17 -0.26
CA THR A 55 -16.39 6.00 1.20
C THR A 55 -16.18 7.33 1.93
N LEU A 56 -15.21 8.13 1.49
CA LEU A 56 -14.95 9.46 2.04
C LEU A 56 -16.10 10.42 1.74
N SER A 57 -16.62 10.40 0.50
CA SER A 57 -17.77 11.21 0.10
C SER A 57 -19.00 10.90 0.96
N ASP A 58 -19.31 9.62 1.15
CA ASP A 58 -20.44 9.17 1.98
C ASP A 58 -20.26 9.64 3.44
N PHE A 59 -19.03 9.56 3.97
CA PHE A 59 -18.71 10.07 5.30
C PHE A 59 -18.94 11.59 5.43
N PHE A 60 -18.68 12.34 4.36
CA PHE A 60 -18.92 13.79 4.28
C PHE A 60 -20.30 14.14 3.66
N GLN A 61 -21.28 13.24 3.72
CA GLN A 61 -22.65 13.49 3.23
C GLN A 61 -22.70 13.93 1.75
N GLY A 62 -21.82 13.36 0.93
CA GLY A 62 -21.67 13.65 -0.50
C GLY A 62 -20.69 14.79 -0.83
N SER A 63 -20.11 15.46 0.18
CA SER A 63 -19.22 16.62 -0.02
C SER A 63 -17.77 16.30 0.38
N ALA A 64 -17.14 15.36 -0.31
CA ALA A 64 -15.73 15.03 -0.08
C ALA A 64 -14.82 16.27 -0.21
N PRO A 65 -13.72 16.33 0.58
CA PRO A 65 -12.79 17.47 0.56
C PRO A 65 -11.97 17.60 -0.74
N PHE A 66 -12.04 16.60 -1.64
CA PHE A 66 -11.41 16.60 -2.95
C PHE A 66 -12.21 15.73 -3.93
N SER A 67 -12.01 15.95 -5.24
CA SER A 67 -12.58 15.11 -6.30
C SER A 67 -11.79 13.83 -6.51
N LEU A 68 -12.39 12.86 -7.20
CA LEU A 68 -11.71 11.63 -7.61
C LEU A 68 -10.51 11.94 -8.53
N ASP A 69 -10.65 12.88 -9.47
CA ASP A 69 -9.55 13.31 -10.33
C ASP A 69 -8.38 13.89 -9.54
N GLN A 70 -8.66 14.67 -8.49
CA GLN A 70 -7.61 15.18 -7.60
C GLN A 70 -6.91 14.04 -6.87
N LEU A 71 -7.64 13.01 -6.45
CA LEU A 71 -7.06 11.82 -5.84
C LEU A 71 -6.15 11.05 -6.82
N HIS A 72 -6.59 10.85 -8.07
CA HIS A 72 -5.78 10.20 -9.12
C HIS A 72 -4.49 10.96 -9.40
N ASN A 73 -4.59 12.28 -9.58
CA ASN A 73 -3.44 13.14 -9.81
C ASN A 73 -2.46 13.08 -8.63
N GLN A 74 -2.97 13.14 -7.40
CA GLN A 74 -2.13 13.03 -6.21
C GLN A 74 -1.50 11.64 -6.08
N TYR A 75 -2.23 10.57 -6.38
CA TYR A 75 -1.69 9.21 -6.36
C TYR A 75 -0.53 9.07 -7.34
N SER A 76 -0.71 9.46 -8.60
CA SER A 76 0.34 9.41 -9.62
C SER A 76 1.58 10.23 -9.21
N LEU A 77 1.38 11.48 -8.80
CA LEU A 77 2.46 12.38 -8.43
C LEU A 77 3.28 11.87 -7.23
N ILE A 78 2.61 11.33 -6.22
CA ILE A 78 3.24 10.93 -4.95
C ILE A 78 3.83 9.51 -5.05
N TYR A 79 3.33 8.67 -5.95
CA TYR A 79 3.69 7.25 -6.04
C TYR A 79 5.20 7.01 -5.97
N PRO A 80 6.06 7.63 -6.80
CA PRO A 80 7.50 7.37 -6.77
C PRO A 80 8.16 7.68 -5.43
N PHE A 81 7.71 8.75 -4.77
CA PHE A 81 8.26 9.16 -3.48
C PHE A 81 7.76 8.25 -2.35
N ALA A 82 6.45 8.00 -2.27
CA ALA A 82 5.86 7.20 -1.21
C ALA A 82 6.27 5.72 -1.28
N SER A 83 6.47 5.18 -2.49
CA SER A 83 6.88 3.79 -2.69
C SER A 83 8.34 3.53 -2.27
N ASN A 84 9.20 4.54 -2.19
CA ASN A 84 10.57 4.38 -1.65
C ASN A 84 10.56 3.84 -0.22
N PHE A 85 9.61 4.28 0.60
CA PHE A 85 9.44 3.72 1.95
C PHE A 85 9.04 2.24 1.90
N THR A 86 8.24 1.84 0.91
CA THR A 86 7.88 0.43 0.70
C THR A 86 9.10 -0.39 0.31
N LEU A 87 9.96 0.11 -0.59
CA LEU A 87 11.20 -0.58 -0.98
C LEU A 87 12.12 -0.78 0.22
N PHE A 88 12.27 0.24 1.06
CA PHE A 88 12.97 0.12 2.34
C PHE A 88 12.33 -0.96 3.24
N GLY A 89 11.01 -0.92 3.45
CA GLY A 89 10.29 -1.91 4.24
C GLY A 89 10.43 -3.34 3.72
N ILE A 90 10.36 -3.54 2.40
CA ILE A 90 10.56 -4.84 1.75
C ILE A 90 11.94 -5.40 2.09
N SER A 91 13.00 -4.58 2.04
CA SER A 91 14.35 -5.03 2.40
C SER A 91 14.43 -5.55 3.84
N LEU A 92 13.73 -4.88 4.77
CA LEU A 92 13.64 -5.32 6.17
C LEU A 92 12.85 -6.62 6.30
N TYR A 93 11.70 -6.73 5.63
CA TYR A 93 10.89 -7.95 5.70
C TYR A 93 11.60 -9.15 5.08
N ILE A 94 12.36 -8.98 4.00
CA ILE A 94 13.20 -10.05 3.43
C ILE A 94 14.21 -10.55 4.48
N LYS A 95 14.84 -9.64 5.23
CA LYS A 95 15.74 -10.01 6.32
C LYS A 95 15.00 -10.76 7.43
N MET A 96 13.86 -10.26 7.88
CA MET A 96 13.06 -10.87 8.96
C MET A 96 12.50 -12.25 8.59
N TYR A 97 12.11 -12.47 7.34
CA TYR A 97 11.79 -13.82 6.85
C TYR A 97 13.04 -14.69 6.77
N SER A 98 14.19 -14.11 6.47
CA SER A 98 15.44 -14.86 6.31
C SER A 98 16.03 -15.37 7.62
N ASP A 99 15.94 -14.58 8.69
CA ASP A 99 16.41 -14.95 10.03
C ASP A 99 15.34 -15.67 10.87
N GLY A 100 14.10 -15.74 10.39
CA GLY A 100 13.00 -16.45 11.07
C GLY A 100 12.27 -15.60 12.11
N THR A 101 12.51 -14.30 12.15
CA THR A 101 11.74 -13.35 12.98
C THR A 101 10.27 -13.27 12.55
N LEU A 102 10.00 -13.48 11.25
CA LEU A 102 8.67 -13.42 10.66
C LEU A 102 8.33 -14.69 9.87
N GLY A 103 7.07 -15.10 9.92
CA GLY A 103 6.52 -16.21 9.13
C GLY A 103 6.93 -17.60 9.61
N LYS A 104 6.46 -18.61 8.88
CA LYS A 104 6.86 -20.01 9.10
C LYS A 104 8.10 -20.34 8.25
N LYS A 105 8.97 -21.22 8.76
CA LYS A 105 10.24 -21.57 8.12
C LYS A 105 10.03 -22.15 6.71
N GLU A 106 8.97 -22.93 6.53
CA GLU A 106 8.60 -23.55 5.25
C GLU A 106 8.18 -22.54 4.17
N SER A 107 7.58 -21.41 4.56
CA SER A 107 7.11 -20.37 3.65
C SER A 107 8.16 -19.30 3.34
N LYS A 108 9.35 -19.39 3.95
CA LYS A 108 10.42 -18.37 3.83
C LYS A 108 10.74 -18.01 2.38
N GLU A 109 10.98 -19.00 1.53
CA GLU A 109 11.43 -18.75 0.16
C GLU A 109 10.30 -18.20 -0.71
N GLU A 110 9.08 -18.66 -0.50
CA GLU A 110 7.88 -18.14 -1.18
C GLU A 110 7.63 -16.67 -0.80
N ASN A 111 7.61 -16.35 0.50
CA ASN A 111 7.45 -14.99 0.99
C ASN A 111 8.55 -14.06 0.46
N ARG A 112 9.79 -14.53 0.39
CA ARG A 112 10.91 -13.75 -0.16
C ARG A 112 10.72 -13.47 -1.65
N LYS A 113 10.33 -14.47 -2.44
CA LYS A 113 10.06 -14.30 -3.88
C LYS A 113 8.93 -13.31 -4.11
N GLU A 114 7.88 -13.40 -3.33
CA GLU A 114 6.73 -12.51 -3.39
C GLU A 114 7.12 -11.06 -3.09
N LEU A 115 7.90 -10.82 -2.04
CA LEU A 115 8.40 -9.49 -1.70
C LEU A 115 9.34 -8.89 -2.77
N VAL A 116 10.22 -9.73 -3.36
CA VAL A 116 11.09 -9.30 -4.46
C VAL A 116 10.27 -8.94 -5.70
N ASP A 117 9.22 -9.71 -6.01
CA ASP A 117 8.31 -9.41 -7.11
C ASP A 117 7.59 -8.07 -6.91
N ARG A 118 7.13 -7.78 -5.68
CA ARG A 118 6.57 -6.47 -5.34
C ARG A 118 7.57 -5.34 -5.56
N ALA A 119 8.80 -5.48 -5.06
CA ALA A 119 9.84 -4.46 -5.22
C ALA A 119 10.14 -4.19 -6.69
N ARG A 120 10.27 -5.25 -7.50
CA ARG A 120 10.42 -5.13 -8.95
C ARG A 120 9.24 -4.40 -9.59
N GLY A 121 8.01 -4.78 -9.25
CA GLY A 121 6.81 -4.13 -9.77
C GLY A 121 6.74 -2.63 -9.44
N ILE A 122 7.21 -2.23 -8.25
CA ILE A 122 7.28 -0.81 -7.88
C ILE A 122 8.25 -0.06 -8.78
N VAL A 123 9.45 -0.59 -9.00
CA VAL A 123 10.47 0.05 -9.84
C VAL A 123 9.99 0.18 -11.28
N GLU A 124 9.38 -0.88 -11.83
CA GLU A 124 8.80 -0.84 -13.19
C GLU A 124 7.68 0.20 -13.31
N ASP A 125 6.83 0.35 -12.28
CA ASP A 125 5.76 1.34 -12.31
C ASP A 125 6.28 2.78 -12.22
N ILE A 126 7.39 3.01 -11.49
CA ILE A 126 8.09 4.31 -11.47
C ILE A 126 8.71 4.59 -12.83
N GLU A 127 9.39 3.61 -13.43
CA GLU A 127 9.97 3.77 -14.77
C GLU A 127 8.89 4.06 -15.83
N ALA A 128 7.73 3.42 -15.72
CA ALA A 128 6.60 3.65 -16.61
C ALA A 128 5.89 4.99 -16.37
N SER A 129 6.07 5.62 -15.20
CA SER A 129 5.53 6.95 -14.93
C SER A 129 6.28 7.96 -15.79
N LYS A 130 5.68 8.35 -16.92
CA LYS A 130 6.25 9.36 -17.82
C LYS A 130 6.29 10.71 -17.09
N ASP A 131 7.37 11.45 -17.33
CA ASP A 131 7.56 12.83 -16.87
C ASP A 131 6.24 13.62 -16.97
N HIS A 132 5.77 14.13 -15.83
CA HIS A 132 4.68 15.10 -15.75
C HIS A 132 5.11 16.44 -16.32
#